data_AF-A0A7C5HEY8-F1
#
_entry.id   AF-A0A7C5HEY8-F1
#
_cell.length_a   1.000
_cell.length_b   1.000
_cell.length_c   1.000
_cell.angle_alpha   90.00
_cell.angle_beta   90.00
_cell.angle_gamma   90.00
#
_symmetry.space_group_name_H-M   'P 1'
#
loop_
_entity.id
_entity.type
_entity.pdbx_description
1 polymer ?
#
loop_
_entity_poly.entity_id
_entity_poly.type
_entity_poly.pdbx_seq_one_letter_code
_entity_poly.pdbx_strand_id
1 'polypeptide(L)'
;MSITMHGDLDDDLFIIRSTEERTVFLECLQMHNPKDHFLYRAEAVKSRRIYGMIDFDKGFALAEDEALFVMTANEREEIHPEKRLFARTHFKSVDLLADGEVLIPSLMPERNDMPGYPLWFGPDEKPLMPQPEPGYNYYQLWENAAVNLGMVFGSTGRYRCHFINHDEEVVFTKEINVTKETQNIRLLGGHPLTEADGTLYDGTATDITTIRERAIEGVIVEKGGNSRYVAMPYPFPYVNRIFVRGL
;
A
#
# COMPACT_ATOMS: atom_id res chain seq x y z
N MET A 1 -18.73 7.00 -4.98
CA MET A 1 -17.61 6.43 -5.75
C MET A 1 -17.70 4.91 -5.73
N SER A 2 -17.40 4.23 -6.82
CA SER A 2 -17.16 2.78 -6.85
C SER A 2 -15.66 2.51 -6.77
N ILE A 3 -15.25 1.49 -6.01
CA ILE A 3 -13.92 0.91 -6.10
C ILE A 3 -14.05 -0.49 -6.71
N THR A 4 -13.27 -0.75 -7.76
CA THR A 4 -13.28 -2.05 -8.45
C THR A 4 -11.87 -2.56 -8.68
N MET A 5 -11.68 -3.87 -8.52
CA MET A 5 -10.42 -4.56 -8.79
C MET A 5 -10.72 -6.02 -9.16
N HIS A 6 -10.28 -6.44 -10.35
CA HIS A 6 -10.52 -7.79 -10.88
C HIS A 6 -9.25 -8.36 -11.52
N GLY A 7 -8.78 -9.51 -11.03
CA GLY A 7 -7.60 -10.20 -11.56
C GLY A 7 -6.60 -10.55 -10.46
N ASP A 8 -5.30 -10.59 -10.81
CA ASP A 8 -4.23 -10.94 -9.89
C ASP A 8 -4.11 -9.95 -8.74
N LEU A 9 -4.14 -10.46 -7.52
CA LEU A 9 -3.74 -9.75 -6.32
C LEU A 9 -2.97 -10.72 -5.46
N ASP A 10 -1.66 -10.48 -5.39
CA ASP A 10 -0.78 -11.18 -4.48
C ASP A 10 -0.74 -10.37 -3.19
N ASP A 11 -1.15 -11.06 -2.13
CA ASP A 11 -1.46 -10.61 -0.78
C ASP A 11 -2.80 -9.92 -0.53
N ASP A 12 -2.81 -8.78 0.16
CA ASP A 12 -3.99 -8.27 0.85
C ASP A 12 -4.56 -7.01 0.17
N LEU A 13 -5.89 -6.83 0.26
CA LEU A 13 -6.59 -5.57 0.00
C LEU A 13 -7.19 -5.07 1.32
N PHE A 14 -6.83 -3.84 1.71
CA PHE A 14 -7.44 -3.13 2.83
C PHE A 14 -8.12 -1.85 2.36
N ILE A 15 -9.32 -1.60 2.88
CA ILE A 15 -10.02 -0.33 2.67
C ILE A 15 -10.43 0.23 4.03
N ILE A 16 -9.95 1.43 4.32
CA ILE A 16 -10.20 2.16 5.55
C ILE A 16 -10.88 3.47 5.23
N ARG A 17 -11.89 3.84 6.01
CA ARG A 17 -12.48 5.17 6.02
C ARG A 17 -11.96 5.95 7.20
N SER A 18 -11.66 7.22 7.00
CA SER A 18 -11.24 8.12 8.06
C SER A 18 -12.07 9.42 8.04
N THR A 19 -12.51 9.80 9.23
CA THR A 19 -13.07 11.11 9.57
C THR A 19 -12.20 11.75 10.65
N GLU A 20 -12.50 12.98 11.08
CA GLU A 20 -11.81 13.60 12.21
C GLU A 20 -11.98 12.82 13.52
N GLU A 21 -13.16 12.23 13.71
CA GLU A 21 -13.52 11.55 14.95
C GLU A 21 -13.04 10.09 15.00
N ARG A 22 -13.00 9.41 13.85
CA ARG A 22 -12.75 7.97 13.82
C ARG A 22 -12.17 7.48 12.50
N THR A 23 -11.48 6.35 12.61
CA THR A 23 -10.99 5.56 11.48
C THR A 23 -11.60 4.16 11.57
N VAL A 24 -12.22 3.69 10.48
CA VAL A 24 -13.02 2.46 10.43
C VAL A 24 -12.56 1.60 9.27
N PHE A 25 -12.27 0.33 9.54
CA PHE A 25 -12.05 -0.67 8.50
C PHE A 25 -13.36 -1.00 7.78
N LEU A 26 -13.37 -0.85 6.47
CA LEU A 26 -14.51 -1.18 5.63
C LEU A 26 -14.37 -2.55 4.96
N GLU A 27 -13.16 -2.87 4.51
CA GLU A 27 -12.85 -4.13 3.82
C GLU A 27 -11.47 -4.63 4.24
N CYS A 28 -11.38 -5.95 4.40
CA CYS A 28 -10.16 -6.67 4.72
C CYS A 28 -10.21 -7.99 3.94
N LEU A 29 -9.42 -8.08 2.88
CA LEU A 29 -9.27 -9.29 2.07
C LEU A 29 -7.82 -9.75 2.18
N GLN A 30 -7.59 -11.01 2.54
CA GLN A 30 -6.25 -11.51 2.81
C GLN A 30 -5.93 -12.84 2.13
N MET A 31 -4.70 -13.00 1.67
CA MET A 31 -4.24 -14.24 1.02
C MET A 31 -3.41 -15.13 1.95
N HIS A 32 -2.35 -14.57 2.56
CA HIS A 32 -1.32 -15.32 3.28
C HIS A 32 -1.66 -15.56 4.76
N ASN A 33 -2.43 -14.67 5.40
CA ASN A 33 -2.94 -14.85 6.77
C ASN A 33 -4.47 -14.85 6.84
N PRO A 34 -5.15 -15.81 6.20
CA PRO A 34 -6.60 -15.85 6.19
C PRO A 34 -7.11 -16.34 7.55
N LYS A 35 -7.18 -15.42 8.51
CA LYS A 35 -7.95 -15.59 9.74
C LYS A 35 -9.34 -15.03 9.52
N ASP A 36 -10.32 -15.51 10.27
CA ASP A 36 -11.66 -14.90 10.26
C ASP A 36 -11.61 -13.41 10.68
N HIS A 37 -10.57 -13.04 11.43
CA HIS A 37 -10.37 -11.70 11.95
C HIS A 37 -8.92 -11.24 11.81
N PHE A 38 -8.75 -10.02 11.31
CA PHE A 38 -7.52 -9.24 11.33
C PHE A 38 -7.52 -8.33 12.56
N LEU A 39 -6.39 -8.23 13.28
CA LEU A 39 -6.29 -7.34 14.43
C LEU A 39 -5.71 -5.99 14.01
N TYR A 40 -6.54 -4.95 14.05
CA TYR A 40 -6.16 -3.56 13.76
C TYR A 40 -6.35 -2.69 15.00
N ARG A 41 -5.27 -2.09 15.53
CA ARG A 41 -5.29 -1.27 16.76
C ARG A 41 -6.07 -1.90 17.93
N ALA A 42 -5.88 -3.20 18.14
CA ALA A 42 -6.58 -4.03 19.13
C ALA A 42 -8.08 -4.29 18.85
N GLU A 43 -8.60 -3.87 17.70
CA GLU A 43 -9.94 -4.21 17.22
C GLU A 43 -9.89 -5.39 16.23
N ALA A 44 -10.82 -6.34 16.40
CA ALA A 44 -10.98 -7.45 15.48
C ALA A 44 -11.82 -7.02 14.27
N VAL A 45 -11.21 -6.96 13.11
CA VAL A 45 -11.83 -6.65 11.82
C VAL A 45 -12.12 -7.96 11.10
N LYS A 46 -13.35 -8.16 10.65
CA LYS A 46 -13.69 -9.35 9.84
C LYS A 46 -12.84 -9.35 8.57
N SER A 47 -12.17 -10.47 8.32
CA SER A 47 -11.33 -10.68 7.14
C SER A 47 -11.96 -11.72 6.21
N ARG A 48 -11.76 -11.55 4.90
CA ARG A 48 -12.19 -12.48 3.87
C ARG A 48 -10.97 -13.02 3.14
N ARG A 49 -10.92 -14.34 2.98
CA ARG A 49 -9.84 -14.96 2.22
C ARG A 49 -9.93 -14.65 0.72
N ILE A 50 -8.79 -14.36 0.11
CA ILE A 50 -8.55 -14.38 -1.34
C ILE A 50 -7.42 -15.38 -1.65
N TYR A 51 -7.32 -15.82 -2.90
CA TYR A 51 -6.43 -16.91 -3.31
C TYR A 51 -5.57 -16.49 -4.51
N GLY A 52 -4.86 -15.38 -4.40
CA GLY A 52 -4.05 -14.80 -5.49
C GLY A 52 -4.86 -14.09 -6.58
N MET A 53 -6.19 -14.21 -6.52
CA MET A 53 -7.14 -13.57 -7.42
C MET A 53 -8.18 -12.79 -6.62
N ILE A 54 -8.52 -11.61 -7.11
CA ILE A 54 -9.54 -10.75 -6.54
C ILE A 54 -10.69 -10.52 -7.53
N ASP A 55 -11.90 -10.56 -7.00
CA ASP A 55 -13.12 -10.07 -7.64
C ASP A 55 -13.81 -9.15 -6.62
N PHE A 56 -13.58 -7.85 -6.78
CA PHE A 56 -14.02 -6.83 -5.84
C PHE A 56 -14.69 -5.68 -6.59
N ASP A 57 -15.95 -5.42 -6.24
CA ASP A 57 -16.72 -4.26 -6.69
C ASP A 57 -17.58 -3.79 -5.52
N LYS A 58 -17.33 -2.55 -5.07
CA LYS A 58 -18.12 -1.96 -3.99
C LYS A 58 -18.27 -0.45 -4.13
N GLY A 59 -19.48 0.02 -3.90
CA GLY A 59 -19.80 1.44 -3.77
C GLY A 59 -19.48 1.98 -2.37
N PHE A 60 -18.86 3.15 -2.33
CA PHE A 60 -18.60 3.92 -1.13
C PHE A 60 -19.23 5.32 -1.26
N ALA A 61 -20.05 5.69 -0.27
CA ALA A 61 -20.47 7.07 -0.06
C ALA A 61 -19.45 7.75 0.84
N LEU A 62 -18.83 8.82 0.36
CA LEU A 62 -17.81 9.61 1.06
C LEU A 62 -18.31 11.05 1.17
N ALA A 63 -18.43 11.58 2.38
CA ALA A 63 -18.77 12.99 2.59
C ALA A 63 -17.55 13.90 2.34
N GLU A 64 -17.76 15.21 2.17
CA GLU A 64 -16.70 16.16 1.76
C GLU A 64 -15.48 16.19 2.68
N ASP A 65 -15.70 15.94 3.97
CA ASP A 65 -14.72 15.92 5.04
C ASP A 65 -14.16 14.51 5.32
N GLU A 66 -14.63 13.46 4.65
CA GLU A 66 -14.13 12.10 4.82
C GLU A 66 -12.97 11.79 3.86
N ALA A 67 -12.23 10.71 4.17
CA ALA A 67 -11.24 10.12 3.27
C ALA A 67 -11.33 8.59 3.26
N LEU A 68 -11.00 8.00 2.12
CA LEU A 68 -10.84 6.57 1.92
C LEU A 68 -9.36 6.26 1.68
N PHE A 69 -8.81 5.32 2.42
CA PHE A 69 -7.46 4.81 2.27
C PHE A 69 -7.57 3.38 1.76
N VAL A 70 -6.97 3.10 0.61
CA VAL A 70 -7.01 1.82 -0.07
C VAL A 70 -5.58 1.32 -0.20
N MET A 71 -5.29 0.13 0.31
CA MET A 71 -3.97 -0.47 0.24
C MET A 71 -4.03 -1.80 -0.50
N THR A 72 -3.10 -2.04 -1.43
CA THR A 72 -3.01 -3.26 -2.24
C THR A 72 -1.57 -3.76 -2.36
N ALA A 73 -1.40 -5.06 -2.68
CA ALA A 73 -0.11 -5.74 -2.71
C ALA A 73 0.64 -5.54 -1.39
N ASN A 74 0.01 -5.93 -0.30
CA ASN A 74 0.56 -5.77 1.04
C ASN A 74 0.58 -7.12 1.73
N GLU A 75 1.75 -7.55 2.19
CA GLU A 75 1.93 -8.85 2.82
C GLU A 75 2.05 -8.69 4.33
N ARG A 76 1.69 -9.73 5.07
CA ARG A 76 2.24 -9.97 6.40
C ARG A 76 2.68 -11.42 6.50
N GLU A 77 3.88 -11.67 6.98
CA GLU A 77 4.37 -13.01 7.31
C GLU A 77 4.36 -13.17 8.83
N GLU A 78 3.48 -14.04 9.34
CA GLU A 78 3.33 -14.25 10.80
C GLU A 78 4.39 -15.21 11.39
N ILE A 79 5.30 -15.76 10.58
CA ILE A 79 6.05 -16.97 10.95
C ILE A 79 7.36 -16.70 11.71
N HIS A 80 7.84 -15.47 11.88
CA HIS A 80 9.09 -15.21 12.61
C HIS A 80 8.90 -14.46 13.95
N PRO A 81 9.47 -14.98 15.08
CA PRO A 81 9.40 -14.33 16.41
C PRO A 81 10.14 -12.98 16.48
N GLU A 82 10.88 -12.64 15.44
CA GLU A 82 11.38 -11.31 15.20
C GLU A 82 10.56 -10.72 14.04
N LYS A 83 9.70 -9.74 14.35
CA LYS A 83 8.87 -8.97 13.40
C LYS A 83 9.73 -8.11 12.46
N ARG A 84 10.76 -8.70 11.87
CA ARG A 84 11.77 -8.05 11.06
C ARG A 84 11.21 -7.96 9.64
N LEU A 85 11.29 -6.76 9.08
CA LEU A 85 11.11 -6.52 7.67
C LEU A 85 12.27 -7.23 6.96
N PHE A 86 12.10 -8.43 6.45
CA PHE A 86 13.13 -9.08 5.62
C PHE A 86 12.80 -8.89 4.14
N ALA A 87 13.83 -8.92 3.28
CA ALA A 87 13.71 -8.53 1.86
C ALA A 87 13.37 -9.71 0.93
N ARG A 88 12.45 -10.60 1.33
CA ARG A 88 12.13 -11.80 0.55
C ARG A 88 10.63 -12.04 0.36
N THR A 89 9.93 -11.06 -0.21
CA THR A 89 8.55 -11.23 -0.64
C THR A 89 8.38 -11.15 -2.13
N HIS A 90 7.21 -11.61 -2.57
CA HIS A 90 6.75 -11.54 -3.93
C HIS A 90 5.52 -10.62 -3.95
N PHE A 91 5.51 -9.63 -4.83
CA PHE A 91 4.36 -8.74 -4.94
C PHE A 91 3.91 -8.59 -6.38
N LYS A 92 2.59 -8.64 -6.56
CA LYS A 92 1.91 -8.15 -7.76
C LYS A 92 0.49 -7.71 -7.48
N SER A 93 -0.01 -6.79 -8.30
CA SER A 93 -1.43 -6.42 -8.31
C SER A 93 -1.86 -5.90 -9.67
N VAL A 94 -3.10 -6.18 -10.06
CA VAL A 94 -3.76 -5.51 -11.19
C VAL A 94 -4.14 -4.07 -10.84
N ASP A 95 -4.64 -3.32 -11.82
CA ASP A 95 -5.17 -1.98 -11.60
C ASP A 95 -6.33 -2.00 -10.59
N LEU A 96 -6.34 -1.03 -9.69
CA LEU A 96 -7.50 -0.70 -8.85
C LEU A 96 -8.11 0.60 -9.36
N LEU A 97 -9.40 0.55 -9.67
CA LEU A 97 -10.14 1.66 -10.27
C LEU A 97 -11.01 2.36 -9.23
N ALA A 98 -11.13 3.68 -9.35
CA ALA A 98 -12.11 4.50 -8.68
C ALA A 98 -13.01 5.17 -9.73
N ASP A 99 -14.32 4.90 -9.66
CA ASP A 99 -15.31 5.37 -10.64
C ASP A 99 -14.92 5.05 -12.11
N GLY A 100 -14.32 3.87 -12.31
CA GLY A 100 -13.89 3.36 -13.62
C GLY A 100 -12.54 3.89 -14.12
N GLU A 101 -11.90 4.80 -13.39
CA GLU A 101 -10.57 5.33 -13.72
C GLU A 101 -9.50 4.75 -12.80
N VAL A 102 -8.27 4.62 -13.29
CA VAL A 102 -7.17 4.06 -12.50
C VAL A 102 -6.85 4.96 -11.30
N LEU A 103 -7.02 4.42 -10.10
CA LEU A 103 -6.57 5.04 -8.84
C LEU A 103 -5.18 4.53 -8.47
N ILE A 104 -5.00 3.21 -8.46
CA ILE A 104 -3.70 2.57 -8.24
C ILE A 104 -3.40 1.78 -9.53
N PRO A 105 -2.36 2.16 -10.29
CA PRO A 105 -1.95 1.40 -11.45
C PRO A 105 -1.37 0.05 -11.05
N SER A 106 -1.39 -0.91 -11.96
CA SER A 106 -0.86 -2.24 -11.75
C SER A 106 0.60 -2.23 -11.28
N LEU A 107 0.95 -3.32 -10.61
CA LEU A 107 2.29 -3.67 -10.16
C LEU A 107 2.56 -5.08 -10.72
N MET A 108 2.94 -5.17 -11.98
CA MET A 108 3.16 -6.46 -12.66
C MET A 108 4.50 -6.47 -13.40
N PRO A 109 5.42 -7.40 -13.06
CA PRO A 109 6.68 -7.58 -13.79
C PRO A 109 6.49 -7.82 -15.28
N GLU A 110 5.43 -8.54 -15.65
CA GLU A 110 5.13 -8.90 -17.04
C GLU A 110 4.79 -7.67 -17.90
N ARG A 111 4.37 -6.57 -17.27
CA ARG A 111 4.09 -5.28 -17.92
C ARG A 111 5.26 -4.30 -17.81
N ASN A 112 6.33 -4.69 -17.10
CA ASN A 112 7.47 -3.83 -16.76
C ASN A 112 7.03 -2.53 -16.05
N ASP A 113 6.07 -2.64 -15.12
CA ASP A 113 5.48 -1.50 -14.41
C ASP A 113 6.50 -0.75 -13.53
N MET A 114 7.58 -1.42 -13.12
CA MET A 114 8.73 -0.87 -12.40
C MET A 114 10.05 -1.27 -13.09
N PRO A 115 10.49 -0.52 -14.10
CA PRO A 115 11.70 -0.83 -14.83
C PRO A 115 12.94 -0.84 -13.95
N GLY A 116 13.78 -1.86 -14.12
CA GLY A 116 15.05 -2.00 -13.40
C GLY A 116 14.92 -2.50 -11.95
N TYR A 117 13.70 -2.80 -11.50
CA TYR A 117 13.48 -3.31 -10.15
C TYR A 117 13.75 -4.82 -10.07
N PRO A 118 14.39 -5.33 -8.99
CA PRO A 118 14.63 -6.76 -8.81
C PRO A 118 13.36 -7.61 -8.90
N LEU A 119 13.48 -8.75 -9.57
CA LEU A 119 12.42 -9.73 -9.71
C LEU A 119 12.75 -10.99 -8.92
N TRP A 120 11.71 -11.69 -8.47
CA TRP A 120 11.84 -12.90 -7.65
C TRP A 120 12.49 -14.07 -8.40
N PHE A 121 12.22 -14.21 -9.69
CA PHE A 121 12.88 -15.18 -10.55
C PHE A 121 13.86 -14.45 -11.48
N GLY A 122 15.16 -14.48 -11.15
CA GLY A 122 16.21 -13.96 -12.02
C GLY A 122 16.31 -14.74 -13.34
N PRO A 123 16.90 -14.15 -14.40
CA PRO A 123 17.02 -14.81 -15.71
C PRO A 123 17.85 -16.11 -15.67
N ASP A 124 18.75 -16.25 -14.69
CA ASP A 124 19.60 -17.43 -14.49
C ASP A 124 19.15 -18.31 -13.32
N GLU A 125 18.09 -17.93 -12.61
CA GLU A 125 17.59 -18.68 -11.46
C GLU A 125 16.56 -19.72 -11.94
N LYS A 126 16.81 -21.00 -11.63
CA LYS A 126 15.78 -22.02 -11.80
C LYS A 126 14.71 -21.80 -10.73
N PRO A 127 13.47 -21.48 -11.11
CA PRO A 127 12.43 -21.27 -10.11
C PRO A 127 12.25 -22.57 -9.32
N LEU A 128 12.22 -22.46 -7.98
CA LEU A 128 12.07 -23.61 -7.07
C LEU A 128 10.75 -24.36 -7.29
N MET A 129 9.77 -23.69 -7.91
CA MET A 129 8.53 -24.26 -8.39
C MET A 129 8.35 -23.95 -9.88
N PRO A 130 7.67 -24.80 -10.66
CA PRO A 130 7.33 -24.48 -12.04
C PRO A 130 6.55 -23.16 -12.10
N GLN A 131 6.97 -22.24 -12.97
CA GLN A 131 6.17 -21.04 -13.24
C GLN A 131 4.81 -21.48 -13.81
N PRO A 132 3.70 -20.85 -13.39
CA PRO A 132 2.38 -21.16 -13.92
C PRO A 132 2.32 -20.91 -15.44
N GLU A 133 3.03 -19.88 -15.92
CA GLU A 133 3.17 -19.53 -17.34
C GLU A 133 4.59 -19.01 -17.64
N PRO A 134 5.13 -19.19 -18.86
CA PRO A 134 6.43 -18.65 -19.23
C PRO A 134 6.48 -17.12 -19.06
N GLY A 135 7.41 -16.64 -18.24
CA GLY A 135 7.61 -15.20 -18.00
C GLY A 135 6.83 -14.64 -16.81
N TYR A 136 6.01 -15.46 -16.15
CA TYR A 136 5.32 -15.08 -14.92
C TYR A 136 6.33 -14.82 -13.79
N ASN A 137 6.23 -13.67 -13.12
CA ASN A 137 7.20 -13.25 -12.10
C ASN A 137 6.58 -12.34 -11.04
N TYR A 138 7.37 -12.01 -10.03
CA TYR A 138 7.00 -11.09 -8.95
C TYR A 138 8.08 -10.04 -8.74
N TYR A 139 7.69 -8.86 -8.28
CA TYR A 139 8.65 -7.90 -7.77
C TYR A 139 9.13 -8.32 -6.39
N GLN A 140 10.45 -8.26 -6.16
CA GLN A 140 11.04 -8.61 -4.88
C GLN A 140 11.08 -7.37 -3.97
N LEU A 141 10.06 -7.18 -3.14
CA LEU A 141 10.00 -6.05 -2.19
C LEU A 141 10.20 -6.55 -0.74
N TRP A 142 9.79 -5.75 0.24
CA TRP A 142 9.97 -6.02 1.67
C TRP A 142 8.78 -6.76 2.28
N GLU A 143 9.07 -7.67 3.20
CA GLU A 143 8.08 -8.33 4.05
C GLU A 143 7.31 -7.36 4.92
N ASN A 144 6.05 -7.71 5.21
CA ASN A 144 5.23 -6.99 6.18
C ASN A 144 4.99 -5.51 5.82
N ALA A 145 4.93 -5.18 4.52
CA ALA A 145 4.88 -3.82 4.00
C ALA A 145 3.62 -3.54 3.17
N ALA A 146 3.15 -2.29 3.19
CA ALA A 146 2.07 -1.83 2.31
C ALA A 146 2.60 -1.11 1.06
N VAL A 147 2.63 -1.79 -0.09
CA VAL A 147 3.33 -1.32 -1.31
C VAL A 147 2.57 -0.22 -2.03
N ASN A 148 1.25 -0.37 -2.20
CA ASN A 148 0.43 0.65 -2.84
C ASN A 148 -0.51 1.28 -1.83
N LEU A 149 -0.56 2.61 -1.80
CA LEU A 149 -1.51 3.39 -1.01
C LEU A 149 -2.27 4.36 -1.91
N GLY A 150 -3.58 4.16 -2.05
CA GLY A 150 -4.52 5.12 -2.62
C GLY A 150 -5.22 5.92 -1.53
N MET A 151 -5.22 7.24 -1.62
CA MET A 151 -5.97 8.14 -0.74
C MET A 151 -7.01 8.91 -1.56
N VAL A 152 -8.29 8.62 -1.34
CA VAL A 152 -9.41 9.32 -1.98
C VAL A 152 -10.06 10.25 -0.97
N PHE A 153 -10.06 11.55 -1.27
CA PHE A 153 -10.62 12.58 -0.42
C PHE A 153 -12.01 12.98 -0.90
N GLY A 154 -12.92 13.23 0.05
CA GLY A 154 -14.29 13.65 -0.27
C GLY A 154 -14.41 14.99 -1.00
N SER A 155 -13.33 15.77 -1.07
CA SER A 155 -13.29 17.06 -1.75
C SER A 155 -11.90 17.38 -2.29
N THR A 156 -11.85 18.17 -3.37
CA THR A 156 -10.59 18.71 -3.92
C THR A 156 -10.03 19.86 -3.07
N GLY A 157 -8.76 20.19 -3.23
CA GLY A 157 -8.13 21.36 -2.62
C GLY A 157 -6.73 21.07 -2.07
N ARG A 158 -6.22 22.00 -1.26
CA ARG A 158 -4.91 21.86 -0.63
C ARG A 158 -5.00 21.04 0.65
N TYR A 159 -4.29 19.93 0.67
CA TYR A 159 -4.10 19.05 1.81
C TYR A 159 -2.65 19.09 2.27
N ARG A 160 -2.43 18.88 3.56
CA ARG A 160 -1.10 18.58 4.11
C ARG A 160 -1.14 17.18 4.71
N CYS A 161 -0.25 16.31 4.26
CA CYS A 161 -0.10 14.95 4.78
C CYS A 161 1.21 14.86 5.55
N HIS A 162 1.12 14.44 6.81
CA HIS A 162 2.27 14.07 7.64
C HIS A 162 2.33 12.56 7.74
N PHE A 163 3.47 12.00 7.35
CA PHE A 163 3.74 10.57 7.40
C PHE A 163 4.55 10.30 8.66
N ILE A 164 4.00 9.51 9.58
CA ILE A 164 4.55 9.32 10.91
C ILE A 164 5.08 7.91 11.12
N ASN A 165 6.16 7.78 11.88
CA ASN A 165 6.73 6.50 12.26
C ASN A 165 6.12 5.95 13.57
N HIS A 166 6.67 4.82 14.02
CA HIS A 166 6.25 4.15 15.25
C HIS A 166 6.46 4.97 16.54
N ASP A 167 7.39 5.92 16.53
CA ASP A 167 7.66 6.86 17.64
C ASP A 167 6.76 8.11 17.58
N GLU A 168 5.76 8.11 16.69
CA GLU A 168 4.87 9.25 16.39
C GLU A 168 5.60 10.49 15.83
N GLU A 169 6.83 10.32 15.35
CA GLU A 169 7.61 11.38 14.72
C GLU A 169 7.21 11.57 13.25
N VAL A 170 7.13 12.82 12.81
CA VAL A 170 6.88 13.15 11.40
C VAL A 170 8.14 12.90 10.57
N VAL A 171 8.11 11.85 9.75
CA VAL A 171 9.20 11.49 8.84
C VAL A 171 9.13 12.33 7.56
N PHE A 172 7.93 12.47 7.00
CA PHE A 172 7.71 13.28 5.80
C PHE A 172 6.51 14.19 5.95
N THR A 173 6.60 15.37 5.35
CA THR A 173 5.44 16.25 5.16
C THR A 173 5.29 16.54 3.66
N LYS A 174 4.08 16.37 3.14
CA LYS A 174 3.74 16.78 1.77
C LYS A 174 2.53 17.66 1.75
N GLU A 175 2.67 18.78 1.05
CA GLU A 175 1.54 19.60 0.66
C GLU A 175 1.11 19.21 -0.74
N ILE A 176 -0.17 18.91 -0.90
CA ILE A 176 -0.71 18.31 -2.11
C ILE A 176 -1.96 19.10 -2.51
N ASN A 177 -2.00 19.57 -3.75
CA ASN A 177 -3.21 20.12 -4.33
C ASN A 177 -4.00 19.00 -5.01
N VAL A 178 -4.88 18.38 -4.23
CA VAL A 178 -5.71 17.24 -4.64
C VAL A 178 -6.75 17.72 -5.66
N THR A 179 -6.78 17.03 -6.80
CA THR A 179 -7.73 17.27 -7.89
C THR A 179 -8.59 16.03 -8.13
N LYS A 180 -9.53 16.10 -9.08
CA LYS A 180 -10.32 14.92 -9.48
C LYS A 180 -9.51 13.87 -10.23
N GLU A 181 -8.36 14.26 -10.79
CA GLU A 181 -7.43 13.33 -11.44
C GLU A 181 -6.55 12.64 -10.40
N THR A 182 -6.24 11.38 -10.64
CA THR A 182 -5.30 10.61 -9.82
C THR A 182 -3.89 11.19 -9.97
N GLN A 183 -3.25 11.50 -8.85
CA GLN A 183 -1.88 12.01 -8.79
C GLN A 183 -0.99 11.03 -8.03
N ASN A 184 0.16 10.66 -8.60
CA ASN A 184 1.20 9.95 -7.86
C ASN A 184 2.01 10.94 -7.03
N ILE A 185 2.11 10.69 -5.73
CA ILE A 185 2.86 11.50 -4.77
C ILE A 185 4.14 10.77 -4.42
N ARG A 186 5.27 11.41 -4.74
CA ARG A 186 6.59 10.96 -4.35
C ARG A 186 7.03 11.68 -3.09
N LEU A 187 7.38 10.94 -2.04
CA LEU A 187 7.97 11.56 -0.84
C LEU A 187 9.40 12.04 -1.13
N LEU A 188 10.20 11.23 -1.85
CA LEU A 188 11.58 11.48 -2.26
C LEU A 188 11.84 11.02 -3.72
N GLY A 189 12.85 11.61 -4.39
CA GLY A 189 13.54 11.01 -5.55
C GLY A 189 12.85 11.02 -6.92
N GLY A 190 13.54 10.43 -7.91
CA GLY A 190 13.15 10.29 -9.31
C GLY A 190 12.68 8.89 -9.74
N HIS A 191 12.81 7.89 -8.86
CA HIS A 191 12.40 6.51 -9.10
C HIS A 191 10.86 6.37 -9.18
N PRO A 192 10.28 5.36 -9.88
CA PRO A 192 8.84 5.08 -9.84
C PRO A 192 8.29 4.78 -8.43
N LEU A 193 9.18 4.56 -7.46
CA LEU A 193 8.85 4.24 -6.08
C LEU A 193 9.39 5.31 -5.14
N THR A 194 8.71 5.49 -4.01
CA THR A 194 9.07 6.50 -3.02
C THR A 194 10.07 5.98 -2.01
N GLU A 195 11.23 6.63 -1.91
CA GLU A 195 12.32 6.41 -0.93
C GLU A 195 12.01 6.93 0.48
N ALA A 196 12.45 6.16 1.49
CA ALA A 196 12.58 6.62 2.86
C ALA A 196 14.08 6.76 3.18
N ASP A 197 14.51 7.98 3.53
CA ASP A 197 15.91 8.31 3.86
C ASP A 197 16.95 7.91 2.78
N GLY A 198 16.59 8.04 1.50
CA GLY A 198 17.47 7.79 0.36
C GLY A 198 17.89 6.33 0.14
N THR A 199 17.28 5.38 0.86
CA THR A 199 17.62 3.96 0.75
C THR A 199 16.66 3.26 -0.20
N LEU A 200 17.13 3.01 -1.43
CA LEU A 200 16.47 2.11 -2.39
C LEU A 200 17.01 0.68 -2.18
N TYR A 201 16.16 -0.31 -1.89
CA TYR A 201 16.57 -1.71 -1.95
C TYR A 201 16.87 -2.11 -3.40
N ASP A 202 18.16 -2.15 -3.71
CA ASP A 202 18.74 -2.63 -4.97
C ASP A 202 19.39 -4.02 -4.80
N GLY A 203 19.08 -4.72 -3.70
CA GLY A 203 19.76 -5.93 -3.28
C GLY A 203 20.95 -5.71 -2.33
N THR A 204 21.35 -4.45 -2.08
CA THR A 204 22.53 -4.11 -1.24
C THR A 204 22.21 -3.32 0.02
N ALA A 205 20.95 -2.92 0.24
CA ALA A 205 20.58 -2.20 1.47
C ALA A 205 20.79 -3.11 2.69
N THR A 206 21.64 -2.68 3.61
CA THR A 206 22.13 -3.49 4.74
C THR A 206 21.59 -3.06 6.09
N ASP A 207 20.99 -1.86 6.20
CA ASP A 207 20.53 -1.33 7.48
C ASP A 207 19.00 -1.41 7.67
N ILE A 208 18.56 -2.61 8.07
CA ILE A 208 17.18 -2.91 8.46
C ILE A 208 16.69 -2.07 9.65
N THR A 209 17.59 -1.59 10.51
CA THR A 209 17.23 -0.84 11.72
C THR A 209 16.75 0.55 11.34
N THR A 210 17.53 1.27 10.52
CA THR A 210 17.14 2.57 9.99
C THR A 210 15.84 2.49 9.21
N ILE A 211 15.66 1.45 8.38
CA ILE A 211 14.40 1.24 7.65
C ILE A 211 13.20 1.08 8.60
N ARG A 212 13.37 0.34 9.71
CA ARG A 212 12.31 0.14 10.70
C ARG A 212 11.96 1.44 11.41
N GLU A 213 12.96 2.18 11.89
CA GLU A 213 12.76 3.44 12.62
C GLU A 213 12.09 4.50 11.75
N ARG A 214 12.29 4.44 10.43
CA ARG A 214 11.73 5.37 9.45
C ARG A 214 10.44 4.87 8.79
N ALA A 215 10.01 3.65 9.09
CA ALA A 215 8.82 3.08 8.47
C ALA A 215 7.58 3.89 8.85
N ILE A 216 6.73 4.15 7.87
CA ILE A 216 5.52 4.92 8.12
C ILE A 216 4.45 3.98 8.66
N GLU A 217 4.02 4.23 9.89
CA GLU A 217 2.95 3.48 10.55
C GLU A 217 1.63 4.24 10.56
N GLY A 218 1.64 5.51 10.19
CA GLY A 218 0.41 6.27 10.05
C GLY A 218 0.54 7.54 9.22
N VAL A 219 -0.62 8.09 8.89
CA VAL A 219 -0.74 9.33 8.13
C VAL A 219 -1.69 10.27 8.87
N ILE A 220 -1.23 11.48 9.15
CA ILE A 220 -2.09 12.59 9.55
C ILE A 220 -2.40 13.41 8.32
N VAL A 221 -3.67 13.61 8.02
CA VAL A 221 -4.12 14.47 6.92
C VAL A 221 -4.80 15.70 7.47
N GLU A 222 -4.32 16.88 7.07
CA GLU A 222 -4.85 18.18 7.41
C GLU A 222 -5.51 18.88 6.21
N LYS A 223 -6.68 19.46 6.44
CA LYS A 223 -7.34 20.38 5.50
C LYS A 223 -8.20 21.39 6.25
N GLY A 224 -8.01 22.67 5.97
CA GLY A 224 -8.90 23.73 6.47
C GLY A 224 -8.97 23.85 8.00
N GLY A 225 -7.93 23.43 8.72
CA GLY A 225 -7.91 23.41 10.19
C GLY A 225 -8.33 22.08 10.82
N ASN A 226 -8.86 21.17 10.01
CA ASN A 226 -9.28 19.85 10.45
C ASN A 226 -8.14 18.85 10.22
N SER A 227 -7.97 17.90 11.15
CA SER A 227 -6.96 16.84 11.04
C SER A 227 -7.58 15.46 11.31
N ARG A 228 -7.08 14.45 10.62
CA ARG A 228 -7.46 13.04 10.85
C ARG A 228 -6.23 12.16 10.85
N TYR A 229 -6.24 11.14 11.69
CA TYR A 229 -5.18 10.16 11.79
C TYR A 229 -5.62 8.79 11.29
N VAL A 230 -4.81 8.20 10.41
CA VAL A 230 -4.99 6.85 9.89
C VAL A 230 -3.76 6.04 10.22
N ALA A 231 -3.89 5.06 11.11
CA ALA A 231 -2.86 4.04 11.29
C ALA A 231 -2.88 3.08 10.10
N MET A 232 -1.71 2.72 9.60
CA MET A 232 -1.59 1.76 8.51
C MET A 232 -1.83 0.33 9.03
N PRO A 233 -2.47 -0.56 8.26
CA PRO A 233 -2.64 -1.97 8.63
C PRO A 233 -1.28 -2.66 8.83
N TYR A 234 -0.36 -2.36 7.92
CA TYR A 234 1.05 -2.75 7.93
C TYR A 234 1.90 -1.49 7.81
N PRO A 235 3.04 -1.41 8.50
CA PRO A 235 4.01 -0.34 8.27
C PRO A 235 4.39 -0.29 6.79
N PHE A 236 4.60 0.90 6.22
CA PHE A 236 5.17 1.03 4.89
C PHE A 236 6.62 1.55 5.01
N PRO A 237 7.62 0.66 5.11
CA PRO A 237 9.01 1.02 5.35
C PRO A 237 9.68 1.67 4.15
N TYR A 238 9.53 1.02 3.01
CA TYR A 238 10.07 1.26 1.68
C TYR A 238 9.77 -0.07 0.96
N VAL A 239 9.20 -0.18 -0.22
CA VAL A 239 9.21 0.68 -1.39
C VAL A 239 7.76 0.96 -1.79
N ASN A 240 7.28 2.21 -1.76
CA ASN A 240 5.84 2.47 -1.80
C ASN A 240 5.39 3.43 -2.90
N ARG A 241 4.17 3.21 -3.41
CA ARG A 241 3.52 4.02 -4.46
C ARG A 241 2.27 4.66 -3.85
N ILE A 242 2.29 5.98 -3.72
CA ILE A 242 1.21 6.74 -3.07
C ILE A 242 0.44 7.48 -4.16
N PHE A 243 -0.87 7.25 -4.22
CA PHE A 243 -1.77 7.86 -5.18
C PHE A 243 -2.84 8.64 -4.43
N VAL A 244 -3.18 9.82 -4.93
CA VAL A 244 -4.22 10.66 -4.34
C VAL A 244 -5.24 11.10 -5.37
N ARG A 245 -6.47 11.26 -4.92
CA ARG A 245 -7.58 11.74 -5.74
C ARG A 245 -8.64 12.42 -4.88
N GLY A 246 -9.31 13.43 -5.42
CA GLY A 246 -10.52 14.04 -4.84
C GLY A 246 -11.77 13.63 -5.60
N LEU A 247 -12.92 13.70 -4.95
CA LEU A 247 -14.24 13.54 -5.59
C LEU A 247 -14.75 14.84 -6.24
#